data_AF-A0A125QS18-F1
#
_entry.id   AF-A0A125QS18-F1
#
_cell.length_a   1.000
_cell.length_b   1.000
_cell.length_c   1.000
_cell.angle_alpha   90.00
_cell.angle_beta   90.00
_cell.angle_gamma   90.00
#
_symmetry.space_group_name_H-M   'P 1'
#
loop_
_entity.id
_entity.type
_entity.pdbx_description
1 polymer ?
#
loop_
_entity_poly.entity_id
_entity_poly.type
_entity_poly.pdbx_seq_one_letter_code
_entity_poly.pdbx_strand_id
1 'polypeptide(L)'
;METLIILLFSLAVILLILSFFSKDKVAKLEEDLEQMTITYMQDIYQLKKKVKILEEEFVIEGDPLPAVKAQIPQPPVTSRNSEAIHEILKSQVLSLYGQGLSLAQIAKQSSLTEEQTLSVIEQHRMRGNEDV
;
A
#
# COMPACT_ATOMS: atom_id res chain seq x y z
N MET A 1 5.34 34.33 -63.65
CA MET A 1 5.97 33.00 -63.78
C MET A 1 7.25 32.92 -62.95
N GLU A 2 8.17 33.89 -63.07
CA GLU A 2 9.44 33.91 -62.30
C GLU A 2 9.26 33.98 -60.77
N THR A 3 8.27 34.74 -60.29
CA THR A 3 7.96 34.86 -58.85
C THR A 3 7.51 33.55 -58.21
N LEU A 4 6.77 32.70 -58.96
CA LEU A 4 6.38 31.37 -58.49
C LEU A 4 7.58 30.45 -58.35
N ILE A 5 8.53 30.54 -59.29
CA ILE A 5 9.77 29.74 -59.26
C ILE A 5 10.61 30.14 -58.04
N ILE A 6 10.75 31.45 -57.77
CA ILE A 6 11.48 31.96 -56.60
C ILE A 6 10.80 31.56 -55.28
N LEU A 7 9.47 31.57 -55.23
CA LEU A 7 8.72 31.17 -54.04
C LEU A 7 8.87 29.65 -53.77
N LEU A 8 8.73 28.82 -54.80
CA LEU A 8 8.96 27.37 -54.69
C LEU A 8 10.40 27.05 -54.28
N PHE A 9 11.37 27.77 -54.85
CA PHE A 9 12.77 27.61 -54.51
C PHE A 9 13.06 27.99 -53.06
N SER A 10 12.53 29.13 -52.61
CA SER A 10 12.61 29.54 -51.21
C SER A 10 11.96 28.52 -50.26
N LEU A 11 10.77 28.02 -50.60
CA LEU A 11 10.08 27.00 -49.82
C LEU A 11 10.89 25.70 -49.73
N ALA A 12 11.53 25.28 -50.82
CA ALA A 12 12.40 24.11 -50.83
C ALA A 12 13.63 24.31 -49.92
N VAL A 13 14.25 25.49 -49.94
CA VAL A 13 15.36 25.84 -49.05
C VAL A 13 14.91 25.81 -47.59
N ILE A 14 13.75 26.37 -47.28
CA ILE A 14 13.18 26.37 -45.91
C ILE A 14 12.90 24.93 -45.45
N LEU A 15 12.27 24.09 -46.28
CA LEU A 15 12.02 22.68 -45.98
C LEU A 15 13.31 21.88 -45.77
N LEU A 16 14.35 22.20 -46.54
CA LEU A 16 15.67 21.57 -46.39
C LEU A 16 16.25 21.91 -45.02
N ILE A 17 16.23 23.18 -44.61
CA ILE A 17 16.70 23.62 -43.28
C ILE A 17 15.91 22.92 -42.16
N LEU A 18 14.58 22.81 -42.28
CA LEU A 18 13.73 22.14 -41.30
C LEU A 18 13.97 20.62 -41.23
N SER A 19 14.30 19.99 -42.35
CA SER A 19 14.59 18.56 -42.43
C SER A 19 15.84 18.18 -41.64
N PHE A 20 16.90 18.99 -41.76
CA PHE A 20 18.11 18.81 -40.97
C PHE A 20 17.82 18.91 -39.47
N PHE A 21 17.04 19.90 -39.04
CA PHE A 21 16.72 20.10 -37.62
C PHE A 21 15.78 19.04 -37.03
N SER A 22 14.89 18.45 -37.83
CA SER A 22 13.92 17.45 -37.35
C SER A 22 14.59 16.09 -37.12
N LYS A 23 15.51 15.70 -38.02
CA LYS A 23 16.16 14.39 -37.96
C LYS A 23 17.07 14.25 -36.74
N ASP A 24 17.81 15.30 -36.39
CA ASP A 24 18.68 15.33 -35.20
C ASP A 24 17.89 15.29 -33.89
N LYS A 25 16.74 15.97 -33.82
CA LYS A 25 15.90 15.99 -32.61
C LYS A 25 15.21 14.66 -32.34
N VAL A 26 14.71 14.01 -33.39
CA VAL A 26 14.01 12.72 -33.26
C VAL A 26 14.99 11.62 -32.85
N ALA A 27 16.19 11.58 -33.45
CA ALA A 27 17.22 10.61 -33.08
C ALA A 27 17.69 10.78 -31.62
N LYS A 28 17.92 12.02 -31.18
CA LYS A 28 18.29 12.30 -29.79
C LYS A 28 17.19 11.93 -28.80
N LEU A 29 15.93 12.15 -29.16
CA LEU A 29 14.79 11.81 -28.30
C LEU A 29 14.62 10.30 -28.14
N GLU A 30 14.88 9.52 -29.19
CA GLU A 30 14.87 8.06 -29.14
C GLU A 30 15.96 7.52 -28.22
N GLU A 31 17.17 8.06 -28.30
CA GLU A 31 18.30 7.70 -27.42
C GLU A 31 18.04 8.08 -25.95
N ASP A 32 17.54 9.29 -25.69
CA ASP A 32 17.16 9.75 -24.34
C ASP A 32 16.06 8.83 -23.74
N LEU A 33 15.11 8.34 -24.55
CA LEU A 33 14.08 7.38 -24.11
C LEU A 33 14.62 5.97 -23.85
N GLU A 34 15.55 5.48 -24.66
CA GLU A 34 16.17 4.17 -24.47
C GLU A 34 16.98 4.14 -23.17
N GLN A 35 17.77 5.19 -22.91
CA GLN A 35 18.54 5.33 -21.68
C GLN A 35 17.63 5.44 -20.45
N MET A 36 16.52 6.19 -20.56
CA MET A 36 15.52 6.27 -19.50
C MET A 36 14.88 4.90 -19.23
N THR A 37 14.55 4.14 -20.28
CA THR A 37 13.92 2.83 -20.18
C THR A 37 14.83 1.82 -19.49
N ILE A 38 16.12 1.79 -19.87
CA ILE A 38 17.14 0.95 -19.22
C ILE A 38 17.23 1.25 -17.73
N THR A 39 17.31 2.54 -17.37
CA THR A 39 17.42 2.98 -15.97
C THR A 39 16.17 2.58 -15.19
N TYR A 40 14.99 2.83 -15.75
CA TYR A 40 13.72 2.49 -15.13
C TYR A 40 13.56 0.98 -14.88
N MET A 41 14.00 0.14 -15.82
CA MET A 41 14.02 -1.32 -15.65
C MET A 41 14.92 -1.76 -14.49
N GLN A 42 16.10 -1.15 -14.36
CA GLN A 42 17.01 -1.42 -13.24
C GLN A 42 16.40 -0.98 -11.91
N ASP A 43 15.77 0.19 -11.86
CA ASP A 43 15.12 0.70 -10.65
C ASP A 43 13.94 -0.20 -10.21
N ILE A 44 13.10 -0.64 -11.15
CA ILE A 44 12.03 -1.61 -10.89
C ILE A 44 12.59 -2.92 -10.33
N TYR A 45 13.70 -3.42 -10.89
CA TYR A 45 14.33 -4.64 -10.41
C TYR A 45 14.85 -4.49 -8.98
N GLN A 46 15.56 -3.39 -8.69
CA GLN A 46 16.05 -3.09 -7.35
C GLN A 46 14.90 -2.92 -6.35
N LEU A 47 13.81 -2.26 -6.75
CA LEU A 47 12.63 -2.09 -5.93
C LEU A 47 11.97 -3.45 -5.63
N LYS A 48 11.79 -4.31 -6.64
CA LYS A 48 11.29 -5.68 -6.45
C LYS A 48 12.17 -6.47 -5.49
N LYS A 49 13.50 -6.35 -5.59
CA LYS A 49 14.43 -7.04 -4.68
C LYS A 49 14.30 -6.53 -3.25
N LYS A 50 14.26 -5.21 -3.06
CA LYS A 50 14.06 -4.60 -1.73
C LYS A 50 12.74 -5.04 -1.11
N VAL A 51 11.65 -5.00 -1.88
CA VAL A 51 10.33 -5.47 -1.43
C VAL A 51 10.37 -6.95 -1.07
N LYS A 52 11.00 -7.79 -1.90
CA LYS A 52 11.13 -9.22 -1.61
C LYS A 52 11.92 -9.51 -0.33
N ILE A 53 12.99 -8.77 -0.07
CA ILE A 53 13.76 -8.90 1.18
C ILE A 53 12.90 -8.50 2.37
N LEU A 54 12.16 -7.39 2.25
CA LEU A 54 11.23 -6.94 3.30
C LEU A 54 10.11 -7.97 3.55
N GLU A 55 9.61 -8.63 2.50
CA GLU A 55 8.65 -9.74 2.64
C GLU A 55 9.28 -10.93 3.36
N GLU A 56 10.50 -11.33 3.00
CA GLU A 56 11.20 -12.46 3.64
C GLU A 56 11.58 -12.15 5.10
N GLU A 57 12.05 -10.95 5.41
CA GLU A 57 12.32 -10.50 6.79
C GLU A 57 11.05 -10.43 7.63
N PHE A 58 9.95 -9.88 7.08
CA PHE A 58 8.65 -9.87 7.76
C PHE A 58 8.09 -11.30 7.98
N VAL A 59 8.34 -12.21 7.03
CA VAL A 59 7.92 -13.62 7.14
C VAL A 59 8.76 -14.40 8.14
N ILE A 60 10.04 -14.04 8.33
CA ILE A 60 10.94 -14.70 9.30
C ILE A 60 10.77 -14.12 10.72
N GLU A 61 10.44 -12.83 10.86
CA GLU A 61 10.08 -12.25 12.17
C GLU A 61 8.70 -12.76 12.67
N GLY A 62 7.94 -13.43 11.80
CA GLY A 62 6.78 -14.25 12.14
C GLY A 62 7.09 -15.75 12.25
N ASP A 63 8.02 -16.15 13.12
CA ASP A 63 8.26 -17.58 13.41
C ASP A 63 7.06 -18.20 14.18
N PRO A 64 6.91 -19.54 14.27
CA PRO A 64 5.72 -20.24 13.83
C PRO A 64 4.91 -20.79 15.02
N LEU A 65 3.59 -20.71 14.95
CA LEU A 65 2.74 -21.54 15.81
C LEU A 65 2.98 -23.02 15.47
N PRO A 66 3.29 -23.89 16.44
CA PRO A 66 3.65 -25.28 16.17
C PRO A 66 2.44 -26.06 15.64
N ALA A 67 2.71 -26.83 14.59
CA ALA A 67 1.75 -27.63 13.86
C ALA A 67 0.99 -28.64 14.74
N VAL A 68 -0.33 -28.55 14.77
CA VAL A 68 -1.21 -29.70 15.02
C VAL A 68 -1.87 -30.07 13.68
N LYS A 69 -1.36 -31.13 13.06
CA LYS A 69 -1.99 -31.78 11.90
C LYS A 69 -3.16 -32.65 12.38
N ALA A 70 -4.37 -32.39 11.89
CA ALA A 70 -5.40 -33.40 11.67
C ALA A 70 -6.38 -32.93 10.56
N GLN A 71 -6.76 -33.87 9.68
CA GLN A 71 -7.41 -33.74 8.37
C GLN A 71 -8.82 -33.06 8.30
N ILE A 72 -9.00 -32.16 7.29
CA ILE A 72 -10.13 -31.92 6.31
C ILE A 72 -11.55 -31.54 6.86
N PRO A 73 -12.40 -30.63 6.24
CA PRO A 73 -12.35 -29.85 4.97
C PRO A 73 -12.66 -28.29 5.04
N GLN A 74 -12.08 -27.51 4.10
CA GLN A 74 -12.39 -26.16 3.48
C GLN A 74 -13.37 -25.11 4.13
N PRO A 75 -13.36 -23.82 3.69
CA PRO A 75 -12.37 -22.70 3.72
C PRO A 75 -12.93 -21.53 4.62
N PRO A 76 -12.58 -20.20 4.60
CA PRO A 76 -11.60 -19.40 3.84
C PRO A 76 -10.85 -18.26 4.63
N VAL A 77 -9.84 -17.66 3.99
CA VAL A 77 -9.33 -16.25 4.00
C VAL A 77 -9.39 -15.32 5.24
N THR A 78 -8.22 -14.75 5.55
CA THR A 78 -7.91 -13.35 5.92
C THR A 78 -8.72 -12.64 7.02
N SER A 79 -8.08 -12.22 8.11
CA SER A 79 -8.64 -11.21 9.03
C SER A 79 -7.59 -10.39 9.79
N ARG A 80 -6.78 -9.59 9.06
CA ARG A 80 -6.11 -8.39 9.65
C ARG A 80 -7.09 -7.24 9.93
N ASN A 81 -8.37 -7.38 9.57
CA ASN A 81 -9.41 -6.39 9.84
C ASN A 81 -10.13 -6.61 11.20
N SER A 82 -9.88 -7.74 11.86
CA SER A 82 -10.54 -8.07 13.13
C SER A 82 -9.98 -7.27 14.33
N GLU A 83 -8.68 -6.95 14.32
CA GLU A 83 -8.05 -6.18 15.41
C GLU A 83 -8.53 -4.73 15.49
N ALA A 84 -8.67 -4.05 14.34
CA ALA A 84 -9.16 -2.67 14.30
C ALA A 84 -10.63 -2.56 14.77
N ILE A 85 -11.46 -3.54 14.39
CA ILE A 85 -12.83 -3.64 14.90
C ILE A 85 -12.80 -3.89 16.42
N HIS A 86 -11.89 -4.73 16.90
CA HIS A 86 -11.75 -5.02 18.32
C HIS A 86 -11.28 -3.80 19.13
N GLU A 87 -10.44 -2.93 18.57
CA GLU A 87 -9.99 -1.69 19.20
C GLU A 87 -11.12 -0.65 19.34
N ILE A 88 -11.95 -0.49 18.30
CA ILE A 88 -13.14 0.36 18.37
C ILE A 88 -14.09 -0.15 19.47
N LEU A 89 -14.35 -1.46 19.51
CA LEU A 89 -15.20 -2.07 20.53
C LEU A 89 -14.60 -1.96 21.95
N LYS A 90 -13.27 -2.08 22.10
CA LYS A 90 -12.58 -1.85 23.38
C LYS A 90 -12.79 -0.43 23.88
N SER A 91 -12.60 0.56 23.01
CA SER A 91 -12.78 1.98 23.37
C SER A 91 -14.23 2.29 23.81
N GLN A 92 -15.22 1.68 23.16
CA GLN A 92 -16.63 1.83 23.51
C GLN A 92 -16.96 1.21 24.88
N VAL A 93 -16.46 0.00 25.15
CA VAL A 93 -16.64 -0.68 26.46
C VAL A 93 -16.04 0.15 27.60
N LEU A 94 -14.83 0.69 27.43
CA LEU A 94 -14.16 1.51 28.44
C LEU A 94 -14.91 2.82 28.73
N SER A 95 -15.42 3.48 27.70
CA SER A 95 -16.21 4.72 27.85
C SER A 95 -17.50 4.46 28.63
N LEU A 96 -18.22 3.38 28.32
CA LEU A 96 -19.44 3.02 29.03
C LEU A 96 -19.17 2.56 30.48
N TYR A 97 -18.06 1.86 30.72
CA TYR A 97 -17.63 1.49 32.07
C TYR A 97 -17.28 2.72 32.92
N GLY A 98 -16.56 3.69 32.35
CA GLY A 98 -16.23 4.96 33.02
C GLY A 98 -17.45 5.82 33.36
N GLN A 99 -18.58 5.61 32.67
CA GLN A 99 -19.87 6.26 32.95
C GLN A 99 -20.63 5.59 34.11
N GLY A 100 -20.10 4.52 34.71
CA GLY A 100 -20.71 3.83 35.85
C GLY A 100 -21.83 2.85 35.48
N LEU A 101 -21.92 2.44 34.20
CA LEU A 101 -22.89 1.44 33.75
C LEU A 101 -22.51 0.02 34.20
N SER A 102 -23.52 -0.81 34.45
CA SER A 102 -23.30 -2.22 34.83
C SER A 102 -22.80 -3.06 33.66
N LEU A 103 -22.00 -4.11 33.94
CA LEU A 103 -21.44 -5.01 32.92
C LEU A 103 -22.51 -5.57 31.97
N ALA A 104 -23.67 -5.95 32.50
CA ALA A 104 -24.80 -6.47 31.72
C ALA A 104 -25.34 -5.43 30.70
N GLN A 105 -25.33 -4.15 31.05
CA GLN A 105 -25.77 -3.07 30.15
C GLN A 105 -24.74 -2.77 29.07
N ILE A 106 -23.45 -2.80 29.43
CA ILE A 106 -22.34 -2.56 28.50
C ILE A 106 -22.28 -3.66 27.44
N ALA A 107 -22.44 -4.92 27.86
CA ALA A 107 -22.53 -6.09 26.98
C ALA A 107 -23.68 -5.94 25.96
N LYS A 108 -24.87 -5.58 26.45
CA LYS A 108 -26.07 -5.36 25.62
C LYS A 108 -25.88 -4.24 24.59
N GLN A 109 -25.16 -3.18 24.94
CA GLN A 109 -24.98 -2.00 24.08
C GLN A 109 -23.78 -2.11 23.14
N SER A 110 -22.74 -2.85 23.51
CA SER A 110 -21.51 -2.99 22.73
C SER A 110 -21.51 -4.22 21.82
N SER A 111 -22.56 -5.05 21.86
CA SER A 111 -22.66 -6.32 21.12
C SER A 111 -21.62 -7.37 21.54
N LEU A 112 -21.06 -7.24 22.76
CA LEU A 112 -20.13 -8.21 23.36
C LEU A 112 -20.86 -9.02 24.45
N THR A 113 -20.35 -10.21 24.75
CA THR A 113 -20.85 -10.96 25.93
C THR A 113 -20.34 -10.34 27.22
N GLU A 114 -21.01 -10.64 28.34
CA GLU A 114 -20.59 -10.15 29.67
C GLU A 114 -19.15 -10.57 30.00
N GLU A 115 -18.76 -11.77 29.59
CA GLU A 115 -17.41 -12.32 29.77
C GLU A 115 -16.36 -11.55 28.95
N GLN A 116 -16.67 -11.21 27.69
CA GLN A 116 -15.78 -10.41 26.85
C GLN A 116 -15.64 -8.98 27.38
N THR A 117 -16.74 -8.42 27.89
CA THR A 117 -16.75 -7.08 28.50
C THR A 117 -15.88 -7.06 29.76
N LEU A 118 -15.99 -8.08 30.62
CA LEU A 118 -15.17 -8.26 31.81
C LEU A 118 -13.68 -8.40 31.46
N SER A 119 -13.36 -9.23 30.47
CA SER A 119 -11.98 -9.47 30.01
C SER A 119 -11.33 -8.18 29.48
N VAL A 120 -12.08 -7.35 28.73
CA VAL A 120 -11.60 -6.06 28.22
C VAL A 120 -11.32 -5.06 29.35
N ILE A 121 -12.22 -4.96 30.35
CA ILE A 121 -12.04 -4.06 31.50
C ILE A 121 -10.88 -4.54 32.37
N GLU A 122 -10.77 -5.84 32.61
CA GLU A 122 -9.68 -6.43 33.38
C GLU A 122 -8.32 -6.25 32.69
N GLN A 123 -8.25 -6.52 31.38
CA GLN A 123 -7.04 -6.30 30.59
C GLN A 123 -6.61 -4.83 30.63
N HIS A 124 -7.55 -3.89 30.56
CA HIS A 124 -7.24 -2.46 30.69
C HIS A 124 -6.78 -2.10 32.11
N ARG A 125 -7.41 -2.65 33.16
CA ARG A 125 -6.99 -2.45 34.55
C ARG A 125 -5.59 -2.98 34.81
N MET A 126 -5.24 -4.12 34.21
CA MET A 126 -3.89 -4.70 34.32
C MET A 126 -2.84 -3.85 33.58
N ARG A 127 -3.20 -3.30 32.41
CA ARG A 127 -2.29 -2.47 31.59
C ARG A 127 -2.12 -1.04 32.12
N GLY A 128 -3.14 -0.46 32.75
CA GLY A 128 -3.08 0.87 33.34
C GLY A 128 -2.28 0.98 34.64
N ASN A 129 -1.75 -0.13 35.15
CA ASN A 129 -0.96 -0.19 36.39
C ASN A 129 0.57 -0.20 36.12
N GLU A 130 0.98 0.00 34.87
CA GLU A 130 2.38 0.09 34.43
C GLU A 130 2.83 1.55 34.19
N ASP A 131 1.90 2.53 34.28
CA ASP A 131 2.15 3.96 34.04
C ASP A 131 2.12 4.82 35.33
N VAL A 132 2.39 4.24 36.52
CA VAL A 132 2.54 4.98 37.80
C VAL A 132 3.89 4.74 38.43
#